data_AF-A0AA42UD16-F1
#
_entry.id   AF-A0AA42UD16-F1
#
_cell.length_a   1.000
_cell.length_b   1.000
_cell.length_c   1.000
_cell.angle_alpha   90.00
_cell.angle_beta   90.00
_cell.angle_gamma   90.00
#
_symmetry.space_group_name_H-M   'P 1'
#
loop_
_entity.id
_entity.type
_entity.pdbx_description
1 polymer ?
#
loop_
_entity_poly.entity_id
_entity_poly.type
_entity_poly.pdbx_seq_one_letter_code
_entity_poly.pdbx_strand_id
1 'polypeptide(L)'
;MMSIDKQYLREVAKQATGAHERINAISADDIFDISLHHDGAQLDADITDLNSFNEAANHATVLELLDELEAAEKRIAELEAREVVLPQRYSMLHRVDFDEPYHTEMVYRQHQVLEALHDAGVNVAADAKGAAS
;
A
#
# COMPACT_ATOMS: atom_id res chain seq x y z
N MET A 1 -4.90 -3.36 -20.49
CA MET A 1 -5.59 -4.15 -19.46
C MET A 1 -6.52 -3.20 -18.73
N MET A 2 -7.76 -3.60 -18.47
CA MET A 2 -8.74 -2.75 -17.82
C MET A 2 -8.43 -2.81 -16.32
N SER A 3 -7.89 -1.73 -15.75
CA SER A 3 -7.54 -1.71 -14.32
C SER A 3 -8.79 -2.04 -13.51
N ILE A 4 -8.66 -2.95 -12.54
CA ILE A 4 -9.74 -3.27 -11.60
C ILE A 4 -10.21 -1.98 -10.91
N ASP A 5 -11.52 -1.73 -10.92
CA ASP A 5 -12.12 -0.69 -10.09
C ASP A 5 -12.19 -1.16 -8.64
N LYS A 6 -11.11 -0.93 -7.90
CA LYS A 6 -10.97 -1.32 -6.49
C LYS A 6 -11.94 -0.59 -5.57
N GLN A 7 -12.42 0.61 -5.94
CA GLN A 7 -13.38 1.33 -5.12
C GLN A 7 -14.77 0.72 -5.30
N TYR A 8 -15.18 0.47 -6.54
CA TYR A 8 -16.42 -0.23 -6.82
C TYR A 8 -16.47 -1.61 -6.14
N LEU A 9 -15.40 -2.41 -6.28
CA LEU A 9 -15.31 -3.75 -5.66
C LEU A 9 -15.44 -3.68 -4.12
N ARG A 10 -14.89 -2.65 -3.48
CA ARG A 10 -15.02 -2.43 -2.03
C ARG A 10 -16.44 -2.07 -1.62
N GLU A 11 -17.12 -1.23 -2.38
CA GLU A 11 -18.48 -0.82 -2.06
C GLU A 11 -19.45 -2.00 -2.19
N VAL A 12 -19.40 -2.76 -3.29
CA VAL A 12 -20.26 -3.95 -3.46
C VAL A 12 -19.95 -5.04 -2.44
N ALA A 13 -18.69 -5.21 -2.01
CA ALA A 13 -18.33 -6.14 -0.94
C ALA A 13 -18.91 -5.75 0.42
N LYS A 14 -18.94 -4.46 0.76
CA LYS A 14 -19.56 -3.96 2.00
C LYS A 14 -21.07 -4.16 1.98
N GLN A 15 -21.72 -3.85 0.86
CA GLN A 15 -23.16 -4.06 0.66
C GLN A 15 -23.52 -5.55 0.82
N ALA A 16 -22.76 -6.43 0.15
CA ALA A 16 -22.91 -7.88 0.26
C ALA A 16 -22.70 -8.39 1.71
N THR A 17 -21.76 -7.81 2.47
CA THR A 17 -21.56 -8.16 3.88
C THR A 17 -22.80 -7.80 4.71
N GLY A 18 -23.34 -6.60 4.54
CA GLY A 18 -24.57 -6.18 5.21
C GLY A 18 -25.78 -7.04 4.83
N ALA A 19 -25.92 -7.40 3.55
CA ALA A 19 -26.96 -8.31 3.06
C ALA A 19 -26.81 -9.71 3.67
N HIS A 20 -25.59 -10.24 3.73
CA HIS A 20 -25.31 -11.54 4.32
C HIS A 20 -25.64 -11.59 5.82
N GLU A 21 -25.29 -10.53 6.57
CA GLU A 21 -25.61 -10.39 7.99
C GLU A 21 -27.12 -10.34 8.23
N ARG A 22 -27.87 -9.55 7.44
CA ARG A 22 -29.32 -9.46 7.53
C ARG A 22 -29.99 -10.80 7.27
N ILE A 23 -29.62 -11.49 6.18
CA ILE A 23 -30.18 -12.80 5.83
C ILE A 23 -29.88 -13.84 6.91
N ASN A 24 -28.65 -13.88 7.44
CA ASN A 24 -28.28 -14.82 8.50
C ASN A 24 -28.97 -14.54 9.85
N ALA A 25 -29.41 -13.31 10.10
CA ALA A 25 -30.12 -12.94 11.31
C ALA A 25 -31.61 -13.34 11.29
N ILE A 26 -32.16 -13.70 10.13
CA ILE A 26 -33.53 -14.19 10.00
C ILE A 26 -33.60 -15.60 10.62
N SER A 27 -34.49 -15.78 11.60
CA SER A 27 -34.69 -17.09 12.21
C SER A 27 -35.32 -18.05 11.21
N ALA A 28 -34.99 -19.35 11.28
CA ALA A 28 -35.56 -20.34 10.38
C ALA A 28 -37.10 -20.45 10.47
N ASP A 29 -37.70 -20.03 11.59
CA ASP A 29 -39.15 -19.96 11.79
C ASP A 29 -39.78 -18.73 11.11
N ASP A 30 -39.06 -17.61 11.01
CA ASP A 30 -39.52 -16.37 10.33
C ASP A 30 -39.43 -16.48 8.80
N ILE A 31 -38.66 -17.44 8.27
CA ILE A 31 -38.53 -17.70 6.83
C ILE A 31 -39.88 -18.10 6.19
N PHE A 32 -40.86 -18.60 6.94
CA PHE A 32 -42.13 -19.09 6.38
C PHE A 32 -43.27 -18.06 6.39
N ASP A 33 -43.13 -16.90 7.05
CA ASP A 33 -44.20 -15.88 7.15
C ASP A 33 -44.02 -14.71 6.15
N ILE A 34 -43.39 -15.00 5.01
CA ILE A 34 -43.07 -14.06 3.91
C ILE A 34 -44.32 -13.42 3.29
N SER A 35 -45.51 -13.95 3.58
CA SER A 35 -46.78 -13.43 3.05
C SER A 35 -47.21 -12.11 3.71
N LEU A 36 -46.61 -11.72 4.84
CA LEU A 36 -47.07 -10.60 5.68
C LEU A 36 -46.06 -9.48 5.93
N HIS A 37 -44.80 -9.61 5.50
CA HIS A 37 -43.77 -8.63 5.81
C HIS A 37 -43.45 -7.65 4.67
N HIS A 38 -43.15 -6.43 5.07
CA HIS A 38 -42.39 -5.42 4.33
C HIS A 38 -41.00 -5.91 3.81
N ASP A 39 -40.65 -7.18 4.05
CA ASP A 39 -39.33 -7.81 3.88
C ASP A 39 -39.06 -8.39 2.49
N GLY A 40 -40.08 -8.56 1.63
CA GLY A 40 -39.85 -9.05 0.26
C GLY A 40 -38.93 -8.12 -0.54
N ALA A 41 -39.16 -6.81 -0.44
CA ALA A 41 -38.33 -5.80 -1.11
C ALA A 41 -36.92 -5.71 -0.52
N GLN A 42 -36.77 -5.98 0.78
CA GLN A 42 -35.45 -6.00 1.45
C GLN A 42 -34.66 -7.24 1.05
N LEU A 43 -35.31 -8.41 0.97
CA LEU A 43 -34.69 -9.65 0.47
C LEU A 43 -34.26 -9.52 -0.99
N ASP A 44 -35.09 -8.91 -1.85
CA ASP A 44 -34.73 -8.66 -3.25
C ASP A 44 -33.50 -7.74 -3.37
N ALA A 45 -33.41 -6.70 -2.52
CA ALA A 45 -32.24 -5.83 -2.44
C ALA A 45 -31.00 -6.60 -1.97
N ASP A 46 -31.13 -7.42 -0.93
CA ASP A 46 -30.03 -8.19 -0.36
C ASP A 46 -29.49 -9.24 -1.36
N ILE A 47 -30.37 -9.90 -2.10
CA ILE A 47 -30.00 -10.81 -3.21
C ILE A 47 -29.28 -10.04 -4.32
N THR A 48 -29.75 -8.84 -4.65
CA THR A 48 -29.11 -7.99 -5.66
C THR A 48 -27.69 -7.58 -5.24
N ASP A 49 -27.51 -7.20 -3.97
CA ASP A 49 -26.19 -6.85 -3.41
C ASP A 49 -25.22 -8.05 -3.46
N LEU A 50 -25.68 -9.26 -3.09
CA LEU A 50 -24.88 -10.48 -3.16
C LEU A 50 -24.49 -10.86 -4.59
N ASN A 51 -25.44 -10.77 -5.53
CA ASN A 51 -25.17 -11.05 -6.94
C ASN A 51 -24.19 -10.03 -7.54
N SER A 52 -24.36 -8.74 -7.21
CA SER A 52 -23.46 -7.67 -7.65
C SER A 52 -22.03 -7.92 -7.19
N PHE A 53 -21.83 -8.35 -5.93
CA PHE A 53 -20.51 -8.73 -5.45
C PHE A 53 -19.97 -9.97 -6.18
N ASN A 54 -20.78 -11.00 -6.43
CA ASN A 54 -20.34 -12.21 -7.13
C ASN A 54 -19.91 -11.92 -8.59
N GLU A 55 -20.63 -11.03 -9.28
CA GLU A 55 -20.26 -10.58 -10.63
C GLU A 55 -18.97 -9.76 -10.62
N ALA A 56 -18.82 -8.85 -9.66
CA ALA A 56 -17.64 -8.02 -9.52
C ALA A 56 -16.40 -8.84 -9.10
N ALA A 57 -16.56 -9.78 -8.17
CA ALA A 57 -15.53 -10.67 -7.63
C ALA A 57 -15.40 -11.98 -8.43
N ASN A 58 -15.63 -11.92 -9.74
CA ASN A 58 -15.48 -13.07 -10.63
C ASN A 58 -14.03 -13.58 -10.68
N HIS A 59 -13.84 -14.77 -11.27
CA HIS A 59 -12.52 -15.40 -11.36
C HIS A 59 -11.45 -14.52 -12.03
N ALA A 60 -11.81 -13.66 -12.99
CA ALA A 60 -10.86 -12.79 -13.67
C ALA A 60 -10.39 -11.66 -12.75
N THR A 61 -11.33 -11.01 -12.05
CA THR A 61 -11.01 -9.98 -11.04
C THR A 61 -10.12 -10.56 -9.93
N VAL A 62 -10.41 -11.77 -9.45
CA VAL A 62 -9.61 -12.41 -8.40
C VAL A 62 -8.19 -12.70 -8.89
N LEU A 63 -8.02 -13.22 -10.10
CA LEU A 63 -6.69 -13.49 -10.68
C LEU A 63 -5.89 -12.20 -10.85
N GLU A 64 -6.51 -11.13 -11.36
CA GLU A 64 -5.81 -9.87 -11.57
C GLU A 64 -5.46 -9.17 -10.24
N LEU A 65 -6.28 -9.32 -9.17
CA LEU A 65 -5.89 -8.87 -7.82
C LEU A 65 -4.69 -9.65 -7.26
N LEU A 66 -4.61 -10.95 -7.53
CA LEU A 66 -3.48 -11.78 -7.12
C LEU A 66 -2.20 -11.38 -7.87
N ASP A 67 -2.29 -11.18 -9.19
CA ASP A 67 -1.17 -10.71 -10.01
C ASP A 67 -0.65 -9.34 -9.53
N GLU A 68 -1.55 -8.40 -9.23
CA GLU A 68 -1.17 -7.09 -8.68
C GLU A 68 -0.52 -7.20 -7.29
N LEU A 69 -1.00 -8.11 -6.45
CA LEU A 69 -0.44 -8.35 -5.12
C LEU A 69 0.97 -8.94 -5.22
N GLU A 70 1.15 -9.99 -6.01
CA GLU A 70 2.47 -10.62 -6.23
C GLU A 70 3.48 -9.63 -6.83
N ALA A 71 3.04 -8.78 -7.76
CA ALA A 71 3.88 -7.73 -8.32
C ALA A 71 4.28 -6.68 -7.27
N ALA A 72 3.36 -6.30 -6.38
CA ALA A 72 3.63 -5.37 -5.28
C ALA A 72 4.59 -5.98 -4.25
N GLU A 73 4.40 -7.22 -3.85
CA GLU A 73 5.27 -7.95 -2.92
C GLU A 73 6.69 -8.09 -3.49
N LYS A 74 6.80 -8.46 -4.78
CA LYS A 74 8.09 -8.49 -5.48
C LYS A 74 8.78 -7.13 -5.46
N ARG A 75 8.04 -6.05 -5.74
CA ARG A 75 8.58 -4.69 -5.71
C ARG A 75 9.06 -4.29 -4.32
N ILE A 76 8.34 -4.67 -3.27
CA ILE A 76 8.74 -4.43 -1.89
C ILE A 76 10.04 -5.18 -1.59
N ALA A 77 10.12 -6.47 -1.92
CA ALA A 77 11.32 -7.28 -1.70
C ALA A 77 12.54 -6.71 -2.45
N GLU A 78 12.36 -6.24 -3.70
CA GLU A 78 13.43 -5.57 -4.46
C GLU A 78 13.90 -4.26 -3.80
N LEU A 79 12.99 -3.50 -3.18
CA LEU A 79 13.32 -2.26 -2.50
C LEU A 79 13.98 -2.52 -1.13
N GLU A 80 13.53 -3.54 -0.39
CA GLU A 80 14.12 -3.93 0.90
C GLU A 80 15.51 -4.55 0.75
N ALA A 81 15.75 -5.30 -0.33
CA ALA A 81 17.07 -5.86 -0.64
C ALA A 81 18.05 -4.81 -1.21
N ARG A 82 17.61 -3.57 -1.45
CA ARG A 82 18.44 -2.53 -2.05
C ARG A 82 19.41 -1.96 -1.03
N GLU A 83 20.71 -2.07 -1.32
CA GLU A 83 21.77 -1.49 -0.51
C GLU A 83 22.33 -0.21 -1.14
N VAL A 84 22.67 0.77 -0.30
CA VAL A 84 23.39 1.98 -0.71
C VAL A 84 24.87 1.77 -0.46
N VAL A 85 25.67 1.74 -1.52
CA VAL A 85 27.14 1.66 -1.39
C VAL A 85 27.71 3.05 -1.18
N LEU A 86 28.18 3.33 0.03
CA LEU A 86 28.75 4.63 0.37
C LEU A 86 30.16 4.79 -0.21
N PRO A 87 30.54 6.02 -0.64
CA PRO A 87 31.87 6.30 -1.16
C PRO A 87 32.93 6.21 -0.06
N GLN A 88 34.20 6.10 -0.44
CA GLN A 88 35.29 6.05 0.53
C GLN A 88 35.36 7.33 1.38
N ARG A 89 35.49 7.17 2.71
CA ARG A 89 35.70 8.31 3.62
C ARG A 89 37.09 8.90 3.40
N TYR A 90 37.20 10.22 3.50
CA TYR A 90 38.47 10.92 3.45
C TYR A 90 38.72 11.70 4.75
N SER A 91 39.99 11.94 5.04
CA SER A 91 40.38 12.71 6.21
C SER A 91 40.22 14.22 5.99
N MET A 92 39.66 14.90 7.00
CA MET A 92 39.58 16.37 7.03
C MET A 92 40.95 17.06 7.19
N LEU A 93 42.03 16.32 7.51
CA LEU A 93 43.43 16.81 7.64
C LEU A 93 43.95 17.63 6.44
N HIS A 94 43.34 17.50 5.25
CA HIS A 94 43.83 18.14 4.03
C HIS A 94 42.95 19.32 3.56
N ARG A 95 42.03 19.80 4.39
CA ARG A 95 41.27 21.02 4.08
C ARG A 95 42.01 22.24 4.60
N VAL A 96 42.35 23.12 3.67
CA VAL A 96 43.15 24.35 3.89
C VAL A 96 42.45 25.36 4.82
N ASP A 97 41.13 25.23 5.00
CA ASP A 97 40.28 26.23 5.68
C ASP A 97 39.70 25.78 7.04
N PHE A 98 40.13 24.63 7.61
CA PHE A 98 39.59 24.09 8.87
C PHE A 98 40.64 24.09 10.00
N ASP A 99 40.26 24.60 11.18
CA ASP A 99 41.11 24.58 12.38
C ASP A 99 41.40 23.13 12.90
N GLU A 100 42.45 23.04 13.71
CA GLU A 100 43.06 21.83 14.30
C GLU A 100 42.13 20.76 14.94
N PRO A 101 40.96 21.06 15.55
CA PRO A 101 40.17 20.01 16.23
C PRO A 101 39.47 19.01 15.30
N TYR A 102 39.32 19.31 14.00
CA TYR A 102 38.61 18.43 13.04
C TYR A 102 39.54 17.53 12.23
N HIS A 103 40.85 17.64 12.43
CA HIS A 103 41.86 16.98 11.59
C HIS A 103 41.75 15.44 11.59
N THR A 104 41.25 14.82 12.66
CA THR A 104 41.13 13.36 12.76
C THR A 104 39.80 12.79 12.24
N GLU A 105 38.81 13.62 11.91
CA GLU A 105 37.51 13.13 11.47
C GLU A 105 37.54 12.58 10.04
N MET A 106 37.05 11.35 9.88
CA MET A 106 36.80 10.73 8.57
C MET A 106 35.43 11.17 8.07
N VAL A 107 35.32 11.81 6.91
CA VAL A 107 34.05 12.33 6.39
C VAL A 107 33.76 11.83 4.97
N TYR A 108 32.49 11.90 4.57
CA TYR A 108 32.08 11.66 3.18
C TYR A 108 31.98 12.97 2.39
N ARG A 109 32.19 12.93 1.07
CA ARG A 109 31.93 14.10 0.22
C ARG A 109 30.45 14.14 -0.07
N GLN A 110 29.81 15.28 0.23
CA GLN A 110 28.36 15.43 0.08
C GLN A 110 27.86 15.02 -1.32
N HIS A 111 28.49 15.50 -2.39
CA HIS A 111 28.07 15.17 -3.76
C HIS A 111 28.16 13.67 -4.06
N GLN A 112 29.18 12.96 -3.55
CA GLN A 112 29.34 11.51 -3.78
C GLN A 112 28.32 10.68 -3.00
N VAL A 113 27.91 11.15 -1.82
CA VAL A 113 26.82 10.50 -1.05
C VAL A 113 25.48 10.72 -1.76
N LEU A 114 25.24 11.93 -2.25
CA LEU A 114 24.01 12.22 -3.00
C LEU A 114 23.95 11.43 -4.31
N GLU A 115 25.08 11.26 -5.00
CA GLU A 115 25.20 10.41 -6.19
C GLU A 115 24.93 8.93 -5.84
N ALA A 116 25.56 8.39 -4.79
CA ALA A 116 25.32 7.03 -4.34
C ALA A 116 23.85 6.77 -3.94
N LEU A 117 23.20 7.75 -3.30
CA LEU A 117 21.78 7.68 -2.97
C LEU A 117 20.90 7.74 -4.22
N HIS A 118 21.23 8.60 -5.18
CA HIS A 118 20.51 8.69 -6.45
C HIS A 118 20.66 7.43 -7.31
N ASP A 119 21.86 6.84 -7.39
CA ASP A 119 22.10 5.56 -8.06
C ASP A 119 21.37 4.42 -7.35
N ALA A 120 21.31 4.50 -6.03
CA ALA A 120 20.42 3.71 -5.20
C ALA A 120 18.97 4.23 -5.19
N GLY A 121 18.58 5.11 -6.11
CA GLY A 121 17.19 5.55 -6.37
C GLY A 121 16.42 5.98 -5.12
N VAL A 122 17.16 6.48 -4.13
CA VAL A 122 16.68 7.02 -2.87
C VAL A 122 16.57 8.54 -3.05
N ASN A 123 15.37 9.07 -2.91
CA ASN A 123 15.13 10.51 -2.95
C ASN A 123 15.59 11.16 -1.64
N VAL A 124 16.32 12.27 -1.74
CA VAL A 124 16.79 13.05 -0.60
C VAL A 124 16.00 14.35 -0.51
N ALA A 125 15.29 14.58 0.60
CA ALA A 125 14.59 15.84 0.85
C ALA A 125 15.57 16.94 1.33
N ALA A 126 15.32 18.19 0.95
CA ALA A 126 16.25 19.31 1.17
C ALA A 126 16.31 19.84 2.64
N ASP A 127 15.57 19.26 3.58
CA ASP A 127 15.39 19.80 4.93
C ASP A 127 16.35 19.26 6.01
N ALA A 128 17.59 18.94 5.62
CA ALA A 128 18.70 18.78 6.56
C ALA A 128 19.60 20.03 6.57
N LYS A 129 19.01 21.24 6.62
CA LYS A 129 19.74 22.42 7.06
C LYS A 129 19.90 22.31 8.57
N GLY A 130 21.06 21.79 8.99
CA GLY A 130 21.41 21.67 10.40
C GLY A 130 21.16 22.98 11.14
N ALA A 131 20.23 22.94 12.09
CA ALA A 131 20.30 23.81 13.25
C ALA A 131 21.49 23.30 14.09
N ALA A 132 22.69 23.75 13.74
CA ALA A 132 23.80 23.71 14.67
C ALA A 132 23.51 24.78 15.73
N SER A 133 23.34 24.30 16.96
CA SER A 133 23.27 25.08 18.20
C SER A 133 24.46 26.00 18.41
#